data_AF-U7QEA3-F1
#
_entry.id   AF-U7QEA3-F1
#
_cell.length_a   1.000
_cell.length_b   1.000
_cell.length_c   1.000
_cell.angle_alpha   90.00
_cell.angle_beta   90.00
_cell.angle_gamma   90.00
#
_symmetry.space_group_name_H-M   'P 1'
#
loop_
_entity.id
_entity.type
_entity.pdbx_description
1 polymer ?
#
loop_
_entity_poly.entity_id
_entity_poly.type
_entity_poly.pdbx_seq_one_letter_code
_entity_poly.pdbx_strand_id
1 'polypeptide(L)'
;MKELLINLLNFLGLAFWVKIITTDPDCTYYFGPFLTAQDAHFAKVGYVEDIESEGANTYTVFVKRDKPSRLTVAEDLETPIIAQGVIPAFSPQP
;
A
#
# COMPACT_ATOMS: atom_id res chain seq x y z
N MET A 1 7.53 -4.16 -21.74
CA MET A 1 8.75 -4.88 -21.30
C MET A 1 9.12 -4.55 -19.85
N LYS A 2 9.16 -3.26 -19.45
CA LYS A 2 9.38 -2.84 -18.04
C LYS A 2 8.39 -3.46 -17.04
N GLU A 3 7.09 -3.44 -17.35
CA GLU A 3 6.03 -4.03 -16.49
C GLU A 3 6.27 -5.49 -16.13
N LEU A 4 6.72 -6.31 -17.09
CA LEU A 4 6.99 -7.74 -16.85
C LEU A 4 8.15 -7.92 -15.87
N LEU A 5 9.19 -7.10 -15.99
CA LEU A 5 10.35 -7.13 -15.09
C LEU A 5 9.96 -6.65 -13.68
N ILE A 6 9.16 -5.58 -13.58
CA ILE A 6 8.66 -5.07 -12.30
C ILE A 6 7.79 -6.11 -11.62
N ASN A 7 6.87 -6.76 -12.35
CA ASN A 7 6.03 -7.84 -11.82
C ASN A 7 6.85 -9.04 -11.34
N LEU A 8 7.89 -9.43 -12.08
CA LEU A 8 8.80 -10.50 -11.67
C LEU A 8 9.56 -10.14 -10.39
N LEU A 9 10.13 -8.94 -10.33
CA LEU A 9 10.84 -8.46 -9.14
C LEU A 9 9.91 -8.33 -7.94
N ASN A 10 8.67 -7.87 -8.14
CA ASN A 10 7.66 -7.77 -7.10
C ASN A 10 7.28 -9.17 -6.58
N PHE A 11 7.08 -10.13 -7.47
CA PHE A 11 6.83 -11.52 -7.10
C PHE A 11 7.96 -12.11 -6.25
N LEU A 12 9.22 -11.79 -6.59
CA LEU A 12 10.41 -12.20 -5.85
C LEU A 12 10.68 -11.36 -4.57
N GLY A 13 9.91 -10.29 -4.31
CA GLY A 13 10.14 -9.36 -3.20
C GLY A 13 11.38 -8.48 -3.34
N LEU A 14 11.85 -8.30 -4.58
CA LEU A 14 13.02 -7.51 -4.94
C LEU A 14 12.68 -6.15 -5.53
N ALA A 15 11.40 -5.87 -5.78
CA ALA A 15 10.95 -4.56 -6.22
C ALA A 15 11.10 -3.53 -5.10
N PHE A 16 11.31 -2.27 -5.50
CA PHE A 16 11.37 -1.16 -4.56
C PHE A 16 9.97 -0.61 -4.27
N TRP A 17 9.75 -0.22 -3.03
CA TRP A 17 8.50 0.34 -2.54
C TRP A 17 8.79 1.59 -1.71
N VAL A 18 7.91 2.57 -1.82
CA VAL A 18 7.87 3.74 -0.95
C VAL A 18 6.90 3.44 0.18
N LYS A 19 7.37 3.40 1.42
CA LYS A 19 6.53 3.29 2.62
C LYS A 19 6.41 4.68 3.25
N ILE A 20 5.19 5.19 3.39
CA ILE A 20 4.89 6.46 4.06
C ILE A 20 4.08 6.16 5.30
N ILE A 21 4.49 6.72 6.44
CA ILE A 21 3.78 6.63 7.72
C ILE A 21 3.29 8.02 8.07
N THR A 22 2.02 8.15 8.43
CA THR A 22 1.38 9.40 8.88
C THR A 22 1.03 9.30 10.37
N THR A 23 0.85 10.44 11.06
CA THR A 23 0.57 10.46 12.51
C THR A 23 -0.82 10.97 12.88
N ASP A 24 -1.59 11.51 11.93
CA ASP A 24 -2.95 12.00 12.14
C ASP A 24 -3.68 12.06 10.79
N PRO A 25 -4.46 11.02 10.42
CA PRO A 25 -4.59 9.72 11.10
C PRO A 25 -3.31 8.86 11.04
N ASP A 26 -3.18 7.88 11.95
CA ASP A 26 -2.08 6.89 11.90
C ASP A 26 -2.33 5.87 10.79
N CYS A 27 -1.71 6.12 9.65
CA CYS A 27 -1.83 5.31 8.45
C CYS A 27 -0.43 5.01 7.89
N THR A 28 -0.28 3.80 7.37
CA THR A 28 0.87 3.37 6.61
C THR A 28 0.46 3.10 5.17
N TYR A 29 1.07 3.81 4.25
CA TYR A 29 0.86 3.69 2.81
C TYR A 29 2.09 3.05 2.14
N TYR A 30 1.85 2.17 1.17
CA TYR A 30 2.88 1.54 0.35
C TYR A 30 2.62 1.83 -1.13
N PHE A 31 3.54 2.57 -1.77
CA PHE A 31 3.48 2.92 -3.18
C PHE A 31 4.57 2.20 -3.98
N GLY A 32 4.20 1.68 -5.15
CA GLY A 32 5.06 0.87 -6.02
C GLY A 32 4.24 -0.18 -6.77
N PRO A 33 4.88 -1.26 -7.27
CA PRO A 33 6.31 -1.57 -7.23
C PRO A 33 7.17 -0.77 -8.23
N PHE A 34 8.39 -0.41 -7.84
CA PHE A 34 9.38 0.27 -8.67
C PHE A 34 10.54 -0.64 -9.07
N LEU A 35 11.07 -0.40 -10.28
CA LEU A 35 12.23 -1.13 -10.79
C LEU A 35 13.52 -0.73 -10.07
N THR A 36 13.68 0.57 -9.77
CA THR A 36 14.88 1.11 -9.14
C THR A 36 14.53 1.96 -7.92
N ALA A 37 15.46 2.06 -6.96
CA ALA A 37 15.32 2.96 -5.82
C ALA A 37 15.21 4.43 -6.27
N GLN A 38 15.92 4.79 -7.35
CA GLN A 38 15.89 6.14 -7.89
C GLN A 38 14.48 6.53 -8.37
N ASP A 39 13.80 5.66 -9.13
CA ASP A 39 12.43 5.90 -9.57
C ASP A 39 11.48 6.10 -8.38
N ALA A 40 11.63 5.26 -7.35
CA ALA A 40 10.86 5.37 -6.10
C ALA A 40 11.15 6.68 -5.35
N HIS A 41 12.42 7.13 -5.32
CA HIS A 41 12.82 8.39 -4.69
C HIS A 41 12.31 9.62 -5.43
N PHE A 42 12.19 9.58 -6.77
CA PHE A 42 11.56 10.66 -7.53
C PHE A 42 10.05 10.68 -7.29
N ALA A 43 9.39 9.52 -7.32
CA ALA A 43 7.94 9.42 -7.14
C ALA A 43 7.48 9.78 -5.72
N LYS A 44 8.29 9.50 -4.68
CA LYS A 44 7.89 9.74 -3.28
C LYS A 44 7.50 11.19 -2.99
N VAL A 45 8.04 12.15 -3.72
CA VAL A 45 7.78 13.58 -3.48
C VAL A 45 6.30 13.87 -3.75
N GLY A 46 5.77 13.44 -4.89
CA GLY A 46 4.35 13.60 -5.21
C GLY A 46 3.44 12.88 -4.22
N TYR A 47 3.81 11.67 -3.77
CA TYR A 47 3.00 10.96 -2.77
C TYR A 47 2.92 11.69 -1.42
N VAL A 48 4.00 12.34 -1.00
CA VAL A 48 3.99 13.13 0.24
C VAL A 48 3.13 14.38 0.06
N GLU A 49 3.28 15.09 -1.07
CA GLU A 49 2.49 16.28 -1.38
C GLU A 49 0.98 15.96 -1.43
N ASP A 50 0.61 14.83 -2.06
CA ASP A 50 -0.78 14.38 -2.12
C ASP A 50 -1.34 14.10 -0.72
N ILE A 51 -0.60 13.37 0.12
CA ILE A 51 -1.00 13.02 1.50
C ILE A 51 -1.17 14.28 2.37
N GLU A 52 -0.21 15.20 2.30
CA GLU A 52 -0.26 16.46 3.05
C GLU A 52 -1.40 17.36 2.56
N SER A 53 -1.68 17.38 1.25
CA SER A 53 -2.82 18.11 0.69
C SER A 53 -4.17 17.53 1.11
N GLU A 54 -4.25 16.25 1.45
CA GLU A 54 -5.43 15.60 2.02
C GLU A 54 -5.61 15.89 3.53
N GLY A 55 -4.66 16.61 4.14
CA GLY A 55 -4.70 16.99 5.55
C GLY A 55 -4.06 15.97 6.49
N ALA A 56 -3.37 14.95 5.96
CA ALA A 56 -2.64 13.99 6.77
C ALA A 56 -1.17 14.41 6.95
N ASN A 57 -0.66 14.31 8.18
CA ASN A 57 0.72 14.69 8.48
C ASN A 57 1.67 13.52 8.22
N THR A 58 2.60 13.69 7.27
CA THR A 58 3.65 12.71 6.99
C THR A 58 4.68 12.67 8.12
N TYR A 59 4.87 11.51 8.75
CA TYR A 59 5.85 11.30 9.82
C TYR A 59 7.17 10.76 9.29
N THR A 60 7.14 9.71 8.45
CA THR A 60 8.36 9.13 7.91
C THR A 60 8.14 8.49 6.54
N VAL A 61 9.13 8.64 5.66
CA VAL A 61 9.16 8.04 4.33
C VAL A 61 10.38 7.16 4.16
N PHE A 62 10.16 5.91 3.74
CA PHE A 62 11.21 4.95 3.44
C PHE A 62 11.13 4.49 1.99
N VAL A 63 12.30 4.36 1.34
CA VAL A 63 12.43 3.67 0.06
C VAL A 63 13.26 2.41 0.31
N LYS A 64 12.64 1.25 0.14
CA LYS A 64 13.31 -0.04 0.37
C LYS A 64 12.74 -1.13 -0.54
N ARG A 65 13.46 -2.24 -0.66
CA ARG A 65 12.86 -3.46 -1.20
C ARG A 65 11.87 -4.00 -0.17
N ASP A 66 10.66 -4.26 -0.61
CA ASP A 66 9.59 -4.74 0.25
C ASP A 66 8.62 -5.61 -0.57
N LYS A 67 7.76 -6.34 0.14
CA LYS A 67 6.67 -7.10 -0.47
C LYS A 67 5.40 -6.92 0.38
N PRO A 68 4.79 -5.73 0.34
CA PRO A 68 3.62 -5.44 1.15
C PRO A 68 2.45 -6.33 0.74
N SER A 69 1.77 -6.93 1.73
CA SER A 69 0.53 -7.68 1.52
C SER A 69 -0.70 -6.78 1.39
N ARG A 70 -0.62 -5.55 1.92
CA ARG A 70 -1.64 -4.50 1.87
C ARG A 70 -0.98 -3.18 1.49
N LEU A 71 -1.64 -2.41 0.63
CA LEU A 71 -1.15 -1.09 0.19
C LEU A 71 -1.45 0.01 1.20
N THR A 72 -2.53 -0.13 1.98
CA THR A 72 -2.91 0.79 3.05
C THR A 72 -3.20 -0.01 4.30
N VAL A 73 -2.55 0.38 5.39
CA VAL A 73 -2.72 -0.18 6.73
C VAL A 73 -3.00 0.98 7.67
N ALA A 74 -4.20 1.03 8.23
CA ALA A 74 -4.57 2.00 9.26
C ALA A 74 -5.31 1.23 10.36
N GLU A 75 -5.02 1.56 11.61
CA GLU A 75 -5.59 0.86 12.77
C GLU A 75 -7.11 1.06 12.86
N ASP A 76 -7.63 2.17 12.32
CA ASP A 76 -9.07 2.50 12.29
C ASP A 76 -9.81 1.93 11.07
N LEU A 77 -9.07 1.45 10.05
CA LEU A 77 -9.64 0.83 8.84
C LEU A 77 -9.73 -0.70 9.02
N GLU A 78 -10.32 -1.15 10.13
CA GLU A 78 -10.82 -2.51 10.27
C GLU A 78 -12.15 -2.66 9.53
N THR A 79 -12.10 -2.84 8.21
CA THR A 79 -13.06 -3.79 7.62
C THR A 79 -12.33 -5.11 7.45
N PRO A 80 -12.63 -6.13 8.27
CA PRO A 80 -12.15 -7.47 7.99
C PRO A 80 -12.86 -7.93 6.73
N ILE A 81 -12.20 -7.83 5.57
CA ILE A 81 -12.57 -8.66 4.44
C ILE A 81 -12.14 -10.06 4.83
N ILE A 82 -13.07 -10.76 5.47
CA ILE A 82 -12.95 -12.15 5.86
C ILE A 82 -12.60 -12.95 4.61
N ALA A 83 -11.36 -13.41 4.58
CA ALA A 83 -10.91 -14.40 3.63
C ALA A 83 -11.46 -15.78 4.01
N GLN A 84 -12.79 -15.99 4.11
CA GLN A 84 -13.38 -17.32 4.27
C GLN A 84 -14.78 -17.39 3.66
N GLY A 85 -14.99 -18.39 2.81
CA GLY A 85 -16.24 -18.64 2.11
C GLY A 85 -17.41 -18.89 3.07
N VAL A 86 -18.28 -17.90 3.21
CA VAL A 86 -19.58 -18.04 3.86
C VAL A 86 -20.63 -18.16 2.76
N ILE A 87 -21.14 -19.38 2.59
CA ILE A 87 -22.38 -19.72 1.89
C ILE A 87 -23.51 -18.73 2.27
N PRO A 88 -24.23 -18.13 1.31
CA PRO A 88 -25.39 -17.31 1.64
C PRO A 88 -26.50 -18.23 2.18
N ALA A 89 -26.79 -18.13 3.47
CA ALA A 89 -27.94 -18.77 4.08
C ALA A 89 -29.21 -18.02 3.62
N PHE A 90 -29.89 -18.58 2.61
CA PHE A 90 -31.29 -18.27 2.37
C PHE A 90 -32.10 -18.68 3.60
N SER A 91 -32.86 -17.76 4.18
CA SER A 91 -33.99 -18.08 5.05
C SER A 91 -35.27 -17.54 4.42
N PRO A 92 -36.33 -18.36 4.32
CA PRO A 92 -37.62 -17.92 3.80
C PRO A 92 -38.32 -17.08 4.86
N GLN A 93 -38.96 -15.98 4.45
CA GLN A 93 -39.87 -15.22 5.31
C GLN A 93 -41.30 -15.74 5.16
N PRO A 94 -42.11 -15.66 6.23
CA PRO A 94 -43.41 -16.34 6.36
C PRO A 94 -44.51 -15.79 5.45
#